data_AF-A0A953ESI1-F1
#
_entry.id   AF-A0A953ESI1-F1
#
_cell.length_a   1.000
_cell.length_b   1.000
_cell.length_c   1.000
_cell.angle_alpha   90.00
_cell.angle_beta   90.00
_cell.angle_gamma   90.00
#
_symmetry.space_group_name_H-M   'P 1'
#
loop_
_entity.id
_entity.type
_entity.pdbx_description
1 polymer ?
#
loop_
_entity_poly.entity_id
_entity_poly.type
_entity_poly.pdbx_seq_one_letter_code
_entity_poly.pdbx_strand_id
1 'polypeptide(L)'
;MIRSVAIRSSLVALALVGSGCGGDGEKATDSTPGMTREEAVGAFVSEVVVPANEVAADSAEAAASAVAALCASPSEASLVPARAAVAAGWGAWRATDTFDMGPAMDRRSTSVVSYKVDPEKVDVALAATPPTDPETVRNRTSSSVRGYGAAWHLLTADAAAFAGQPQRCAYLSAVLAVIVEEAGAVRDGWTDGLDGAPAFRETATGSGSDALTSTDVIDAVVNMQLSQLETSAKLLTAVAEAEPGSTHELPAGELFQLSAQMGGFSATYDRLGDLLDPALVKTVAKEIATIERLLSEASMLPSEVDPTAADAGEVAEAVEALRSTIATEVVSALDVTISFSENDGDS
;
A
#
# COMPACT_ATOMS: atom_id res chain seq x y z
N MET A 1 -42.47 2.52 0.32
CA MET A 1 -42.17 3.96 0.26
C MET A 1 -40.69 4.12 0.56
N ILE A 2 -39.88 4.14 -0.49
CA ILE A 2 -38.42 4.13 -0.42
C ILE A 2 -37.97 5.58 -0.49
N ARG A 3 -37.31 6.06 0.58
CA ARG A 3 -36.66 7.38 0.62
C ARG A 3 -35.23 7.21 0.12
N SER A 4 -35.01 7.62 -1.13
CA SER A 4 -33.67 7.75 -1.71
C SER A 4 -32.90 8.84 -0.97
N VAL A 5 -31.78 8.46 -0.32
CA VAL A 5 -30.79 9.39 0.21
C VAL A 5 -29.82 9.70 -0.93
N ALA A 6 -29.81 10.96 -1.37
CA ALA A 6 -28.93 11.44 -2.42
C ALA A 6 -27.54 11.72 -1.85
N ILE A 7 -26.54 10.99 -2.34
CA ILE A 7 -25.11 11.26 -2.12
C ILE A 7 -24.76 12.51 -2.96
N ARG A 8 -24.33 13.59 -2.30
CA ARG A 8 -23.87 14.82 -2.97
C ARG A 8 -22.39 14.70 -3.29
N SER A 9 -22.06 14.45 -4.55
CA SER A 9 -20.72 14.66 -5.10
C SER A 9 -20.49 16.17 -5.27
N SER A 10 -19.54 16.73 -4.52
CA SER A 10 -19.11 18.13 -4.70
C SER A 10 -18.01 18.18 -5.76
N LEU A 11 -18.36 18.59 -6.97
CA LEU A 11 -17.43 19.00 -8.03
C LEU A 11 -16.95 20.43 -7.72
N VAL A 12 -15.65 20.61 -7.47
CA VAL A 12 -15.02 21.94 -7.45
C VAL A 12 -14.60 22.28 -8.88
N ALA A 13 -15.28 23.25 -9.48
CA ALA A 13 -14.93 23.82 -10.77
C ALA A 13 -13.94 24.97 -10.57
N LEU A 14 -12.72 24.83 -11.08
CA LEU A 14 -11.71 25.90 -11.10
C LEU A 14 -11.82 26.70 -12.40
N ALA A 15 -12.02 28.01 -12.26
CA ALA A 15 -12.24 28.94 -13.35
C ALA A 15 -10.92 29.33 -14.05
N LEU A 16 -10.90 29.19 -15.38
CA LEU A 16 -9.89 29.73 -16.27
C LEU A 16 -10.04 31.25 -16.42
N VAL A 17 -8.96 32.00 -16.23
CA VAL A 17 -8.82 33.37 -16.73
C VAL A 17 -7.53 33.46 -17.55
N GLY A 18 -7.67 33.80 -18.83
CA GLY A 18 -6.56 34.08 -19.74
C GLY A 18 -6.40 35.57 -20.01
N SER A 19 -5.15 36.00 -20.24
CA SER A 19 -4.64 37.18 -20.97
C SER A 19 -3.10 37.14 -20.84
N GLY A 20 -2.22 37.34 -21.82
CA GLY A 20 -2.31 37.78 -23.22
C GLY A 20 -0.94 37.65 -23.92
N CYS A 21 -0.87 38.11 -25.18
CA CYS A 21 0.22 37.96 -26.17
C CYS A 21 1.63 38.47 -25.80
N GLY A 22 2.64 37.75 -26.31
CA GLY A 22 3.62 38.29 -27.27
C GLY A 22 5.04 38.58 -26.77
N GLY A 23 6.02 37.79 -27.21
CA GLY A 23 7.45 38.11 -27.14
C GLY A 23 8.34 36.87 -27.32
N ASP A 24 8.95 36.72 -28.50
CA ASP A 24 9.91 35.68 -28.83
C ASP A 24 11.18 35.76 -27.96
N GLY A 25 11.63 34.61 -27.45
CA GLY A 25 13.06 34.33 -27.27
C GLY A 25 13.65 34.51 -25.88
N GLU A 26 13.29 33.65 -24.93
CA GLU A 26 14.25 33.01 -24.02
C GLU A 26 13.57 31.78 -23.41
N LYS A 27 14.20 30.60 -23.52
CA LYS A 27 13.76 29.40 -22.80
C LYS A 27 14.02 29.64 -21.31
N ALA A 28 13.05 30.23 -20.63
CA ALA A 28 12.96 30.14 -19.19
C ALA A 28 12.52 28.71 -18.85
N THR A 29 13.46 27.92 -18.35
CA THR A 29 13.18 26.74 -17.54
C THR A 29 12.39 27.21 -16.33
N ASP A 30 11.08 27.03 -16.34
CA ASP A 30 10.25 27.21 -15.14
C ASP A 30 10.39 25.94 -14.29
N SER A 31 11.63 25.69 -13.84
CA SER A 31 11.92 24.84 -12.70
C SER A 31 11.90 25.78 -11.50
N THR A 32 11.09 25.49 -10.49
CA THR A 32 11.17 26.21 -9.21
C THR A 32 12.61 26.17 -8.72
N PRO A 33 13.31 27.32 -8.58
CA PRO A 33 14.63 27.31 -7.98
C PRO A 33 14.53 26.89 -6.51
N GLY A 34 15.28 25.85 -6.11
CA GLY A 34 15.90 25.81 -4.78
C GLY A 34 15.10 25.24 -3.62
N MET A 35 14.26 24.21 -3.81
CA MET A 35 13.84 23.39 -2.67
C MET A 35 15.04 22.59 -2.14
N THR A 36 15.32 22.72 -0.84
CA THR A 36 16.35 21.93 -0.15
C THR A 36 15.85 20.50 0.10
N ARG A 37 16.77 19.56 0.35
CA ARG A 37 16.39 18.19 0.73
C ARG A 37 15.57 18.17 2.02
N GLU A 38 15.89 19.05 2.95
CA GLU A 38 15.19 19.21 4.23
C GLU A 38 13.74 19.66 4.02
N GLU A 39 13.51 20.64 3.15
CA GLU A 39 12.16 21.10 2.80
C GLU A 39 11.36 20.00 2.08
N ALA A 40 11.97 19.30 1.13
CA ALA A 40 11.33 18.21 0.39
C ALA A 40 10.94 17.04 1.32
N VAL A 41 11.84 16.63 2.22
CA VAL A 41 11.57 15.58 3.22
C VAL A 41 10.52 16.05 4.22
N GLY A 42 10.58 17.31 4.67
CA GLY A 42 9.56 17.89 5.54
C GLY A 42 8.17 17.81 4.90
N ALA A 43 8.04 18.26 3.66
CA ALA A 43 6.78 18.20 2.90
C ALA A 43 6.33 16.76 2.66
N PHE A 44 7.23 15.87 2.26
CA PHE A 44 6.94 14.43 2.08
C PHE A 44 6.39 13.80 3.37
N VAL A 45 7.03 14.02 4.52
CA VAL A 45 6.57 13.48 5.80
C VAL A 45 5.20 14.05 6.18
N SER A 46 5.02 15.37 6.11
CA SER A 46 3.78 16.02 6.58
C SER A 46 2.59 15.86 5.64
N GLU A 47 2.83 15.73 4.33
CA GLU A 47 1.76 15.75 3.32
C GLU A 47 1.51 14.38 2.68
N VAL A 48 2.44 13.43 2.80
CA VAL A 48 2.30 12.08 2.25
C VAL A 48 2.29 11.04 3.36
N VAL A 49 3.37 10.94 4.13
CA VAL A 49 3.56 9.83 5.08
C VAL A 49 2.53 9.87 6.20
N VAL A 50 2.39 11.00 6.90
CA VAL A 50 1.44 11.13 8.01
C VAL A 50 -0.01 10.94 7.53
N PRO A 51 -0.50 11.65 6.49
CA PRO A 51 -1.87 11.46 6.02
C PRO A 51 -2.16 10.05 5.49
N ALA A 52 -1.20 9.38 4.85
CA ALA A 52 -1.40 8.02 4.37
C ALA A 52 -1.58 7.02 5.52
N ASN A 53 -0.84 7.18 6.63
CA ASN A 53 -1.02 6.36 7.82
C ASN A 53 -2.35 6.65 8.54
N GLU A 54 -2.81 7.90 8.55
CA GLU A 54 -4.16 8.25 9.02
C GLU A 54 -5.24 7.55 8.18
N VAL A 55 -5.13 7.62 6.85
CA VAL A 55 -6.06 6.94 5.93
C VAL A 55 -6.04 5.43 6.12
N ALA A 56 -4.87 4.82 6.34
CA ALA A 56 -4.77 3.39 6.62
C ALA A 56 -5.48 3.00 7.93
N ALA A 57 -5.28 3.77 9.00
CA ALA A 57 -5.96 3.54 10.29
C ALA A 57 -7.48 3.70 10.18
N ASP A 58 -7.95 4.80 9.58
CA ASP A 58 -9.38 5.07 9.40
C ASP A 58 -10.04 4.00 8.52
N SER A 59 -9.35 3.54 7.47
CA SER A 59 -9.85 2.50 6.59
C SER A 59 -9.90 1.12 7.28
N ALA A 60 -8.97 0.84 8.19
CA ALA A 60 -9.03 -0.37 9.03
C ALA A 60 -10.26 -0.35 9.96
N GLU A 61 -10.56 0.78 10.60
CA GLU A 61 -11.75 0.92 11.45
C GLU A 61 -13.06 0.80 10.65
N ALA A 62 -13.10 1.38 9.45
CA ALA A 62 -14.22 1.23 8.53
C ALA A 62 -14.42 -0.23 8.10
N ALA A 63 -13.32 -0.96 7.82
CA ALA A 63 -13.35 -2.38 7.50
C ALA A 63 -13.92 -3.22 8.65
N ALA A 64 -13.44 -3.00 9.89
CA ALA A 64 -13.95 -3.67 11.08
C ALA A 64 -15.45 -3.41 11.29
N SER A 65 -15.89 -2.16 11.09
CA SER A 65 -17.30 -1.77 11.21
C SER A 65 -18.18 -2.43 10.15
N ALA A 66 -17.73 -2.50 8.90
CA ALA A 66 -18.47 -3.12 7.81
C ALA A 66 -18.59 -4.64 8.00
N VAL A 67 -17.52 -5.30 8.48
CA VAL A 67 -17.57 -6.73 8.82
C VAL A 67 -18.47 -7.00 10.02
N ALA A 68 -18.48 -6.14 11.04
CA ALA A 68 -19.42 -6.28 12.15
C ALA A 68 -20.88 -6.23 11.66
N ALA A 69 -21.19 -5.35 10.70
CA ALA A 69 -22.51 -5.30 10.07
C ALA A 69 -22.84 -6.57 9.27
N LEU A 70 -21.89 -7.10 8.50
CA LEU A 70 -22.03 -8.40 7.82
C LEU A 70 -22.33 -9.51 8.82
N CYS A 71 -21.57 -9.59 9.91
CA CYS A 71 -21.71 -10.65 10.91
C CYS A 71 -23.01 -10.55 11.73
N ALA A 72 -23.52 -9.34 11.95
CA ALA A 72 -24.81 -9.13 12.61
C ALA A 72 -26.00 -9.51 11.70
N SER A 73 -25.87 -9.31 10.38
CA SER A 73 -26.92 -9.62 9.42
C SER A 73 -26.34 -10.12 8.09
N PRO A 74 -25.99 -11.42 7.99
CA PRO A 74 -25.38 -11.97 6.78
C PRO A 74 -26.31 -11.91 5.59
N SER A 75 -25.89 -11.19 4.54
CA SER A 75 -26.59 -11.08 3.27
C SER A 75 -25.64 -10.55 2.20
N GLU A 76 -25.98 -10.70 0.93
CA GLU A 76 -25.20 -10.06 -0.15
C GLU A 76 -25.14 -8.53 0.01
N ALA A 77 -26.21 -7.91 0.54
CA ALA A 77 -26.27 -6.47 0.78
C ALA A 77 -25.29 -5.98 1.87
N SER A 78 -24.87 -6.86 2.79
CA SER A 78 -23.87 -6.57 3.81
C SER A 78 -22.47 -7.11 3.46
N LEU A 79 -22.38 -8.16 2.64
CA LEU A 79 -21.12 -8.75 2.17
C LEU A 79 -20.40 -7.83 1.19
N VAL A 80 -21.12 -7.22 0.24
CA VAL A 80 -20.51 -6.32 -0.76
C VAL A 80 -19.82 -5.12 -0.09
N PRO A 81 -20.47 -4.36 0.83
CA PRO A 81 -19.79 -3.30 1.57
C PRO A 81 -18.63 -3.78 2.44
N ALA A 82 -18.72 -4.98 3.05
CA ALA A 82 -17.63 -5.54 3.85
C ALA A 82 -16.39 -5.85 3.00
N ARG A 83 -16.57 -6.46 1.83
CA ARG A 83 -15.49 -6.68 0.84
C ARG A 83 -14.87 -5.36 0.39
N ALA A 84 -15.70 -4.39 0.00
CA ALA A 84 -15.20 -3.08 -0.43
C ALA A 84 -14.39 -2.37 0.67
N ALA A 85 -14.86 -2.40 1.93
CA ALA A 85 -14.16 -1.77 3.04
C ALA A 85 -12.85 -2.49 3.40
N VAL A 86 -12.82 -3.82 3.41
CA VAL A 86 -11.58 -4.59 3.64
C VAL A 86 -10.58 -4.38 2.51
N ALA A 87 -11.02 -4.36 1.25
CA ALA A 87 -10.16 -4.03 0.11
C ALA A 87 -9.61 -2.60 0.26
N ALA A 88 -10.44 -1.61 0.59
CA ALA A 88 -9.99 -0.24 0.80
C ALA A 88 -8.94 -0.14 1.94
N GLY A 89 -9.16 -0.83 3.06
CA GLY A 89 -8.18 -0.91 4.15
C GLY A 89 -6.87 -1.55 3.72
N TRP A 90 -6.93 -2.66 2.98
CA TRP A 90 -5.73 -3.32 2.48
C TRP A 90 -4.96 -2.42 1.51
N GLY A 91 -5.66 -1.81 0.55
CA GLY A 91 -5.05 -0.86 -0.40
C GLY A 91 -4.42 0.34 0.32
N ALA A 92 -5.12 0.93 1.29
CA ALA A 92 -4.60 2.06 2.08
C ALA A 92 -3.33 1.67 2.84
N TRP A 93 -3.29 0.50 3.47
CA TRP A 93 -2.06 -0.02 4.09
C TRP A 93 -0.94 -0.21 3.06
N ARG A 94 -1.22 -0.86 1.92
CA ARG A 94 -0.21 -1.15 0.89
C ARG A 94 0.36 0.09 0.22
N ALA A 95 -0.40 1.19 0.18
CA ALA A 95 0.12 2.48 -0.25
C ALA A 95 1.20 3.02 0.72
N THR A 96 1.20 2.60 1.99
CA THR A 96 2.23 2.99 2.98
C THR A 96 3.52 2.18 2.88
N ASP A 97 3.48 0.98 2.31
CA ASP A 97 4.65 0.11 2.15
C ASP A 97 5.74 0.77 1.26
N THR A 98 5.38 1.79 0.45
CA THR A 98 6.29 2.51 -0.44
C THR A 98 7.25 3.45 0.28
N PHE A 99 7.08 3.62 1.59
CA PHE A 99 7.94 4.40 2.47
C PHE A 99 8.09 3.73 3.85
N ASP A 100 8.07 2.40 3.89
CA ASP A 100 8.10 1.57 5.10
C ASP A 100 9.37 1.84 5.95
N MET A 101 9.24 2.83 6.84
CA MET A 101 10.23 3.30 7.80
C MET A 101 9.54 3.66 9.11
N GLY A 102 10.33 3.73 10.19
CA GLY A 102 9.82 4.16 11.49
C GLY A 102 8.84 3.18 12.11
N PRO A 103 7.68 3.63 12.65
CA PRO A 103 6.83 2.81 13.51
C PRO A 103 6.39 1.46 12.91
N ALA A 104 6.11 1.40 11.61
CA ALA A 104 5.72 0.15 10.95
C ALA A 104 6.87 -0.88 10.97
N MET A 105 8.10 -0.43 10.70
CA MET A 105 9.31 -1.24 10.75
C MET A 105 9.66 -1.66 12.19
N ASP A 106 9.64 -0.71 13.14
CA ASP A 106 9.97 -0.96 14.55
C ASP A 106 9.05 -2.00 15.18
N ARG A 107 7.77 -1.99 14.78
CA ARG A 107 6.74 -2.92 15.24
C ARG A 107 6.64 -4.18 14.38
N ARG A 108 7.35 -4.22 13.25
CA ARG A 108 7.23 -5.26 12.21
C ARG A 108 5.78 -5.43 11.73
N SER A 109 5.03 -4.34 11.62
CA SER A 109 3.58 -4.36 11.38
C SER A 109 3.22 -5.04 10.07
N THR A 110 4.05 -4.95 9.02
CA THR A 110 3.89 -5.70 7.76
C THR A 110 3.74 -7.21 8.01
N SER A 111 4.54 -7.78 8.92
CA SER A 111 4.43 -9.22 9.30
C SER A 111 3.14 -9.55 10.08
N VAL A 112 2.44 -8.54 10.57
CA VAL A 112 1.19 -8.68 11.34
C VAL A 112 -0.02 -8.50 10.43
N VAL A 113 -0.01 -7.50 9.54
CA VAL A 113 -1.20 -7.07 8.80
C VAL A 113 -1.18 -7.38 7.31
N SER A 114 -0.01 -7.57 6.69
CA SER A 114 0.10 -7.68 5.22
C SER A 114 1.08 -8.75 4.72
N TYR A 115 1.53 -9.66 5.59
CA TYR A 115 2.35 -10.81 5.17
C TYR A 115 1.60 -11.70 4.16
N LYS A 116 2.36 -12.39 3.30
CA LYS A 116 1.82 -13.36 2.32
C LYS A 116 0.92 -14.38 3.01
N VAL A 117 -0.37 -14.36 2.66
CA VAL A 117 -1.36 -15.30 3.18
C VAL A 117 -1.16 -16.69 2.57
N ASP A 118 -1.44 -17.72 3.37
CA ASP A 118 -1.60 -19.11 2.94
C ASP A 118 -3.08 -19.50 3.09
N PRO A 119 -3.89 -19.40 2.01
CA PRO A 119 -5.32 -19.67 2.04
C PRO A 119 -5.67 -21.05 2.61
N GLU A 120 -4.90 -22.09 2.25
CA GLU A 120 -5.12 -23.45 2.73
C GLU A 120 -4.97 -23.53 4.26
N LYS A 121 -3.96 -22.87 4.83
CA LYS A 121 -3.80 -22.81 6.29
C LYS A 121 -4.91 -22.01 6.97
N VAL A 122 -5.45 -20.97 6.32
CA VAL A 122 -6.61 -20.24 6.84
C VAL A 122 -7.85 -21.13 6.88
N ASP A 123 -8.11 -21.89 5.81
CA ASP A 123 -9.20 -22.88 5.76
C ASP A 123 -9.05 -23.98 6.82
N VAL A 124 -7.84 -24.50 7.01
CA VAL A 124 -7.53 -25.48 8.07
C VAL A 124 -7.81 -24.89 9.46
N ALA A 125 -7.38 -23.65 9.72
CA ALA A 125 -7.64 -22.98 10.99
C ALA A 125 -9.14 -22.77 11.23
N LEU A 126 -9.88 -22.36 10.20
CA LEU A 126 -11.32 -22.14 10.25
C LEU A 126 -12.12 -23.43 10.47
N ALA A 127 -11.70 -24.54 9.87
CA ALA A 127 -12.34 -25.84 10.02
C ALA A 127 -12.09 -26.48 11.40
N ALA A 128 -10.98 -26.14 12.05
CA ALA A 128 -10.59 -26.66 13.36
C ALA A 128 -11.17 -25.79 14.50
N THR A 129 -10.30 -25.07 15.21
CA THR A 129 -10.66 -24.11 16.25
C THR A 129 -9.96 -22.80 15.91
N PRO A 130 -10.61 -21.92 15.14
CA PRO A 130 -9.95 -20.69 14.71
C PRO A 130 -9.66 -19.79 15.91
N PRO A 131 -8.62 -18.94 15.84
CA PRO A 131 -8.38 -17.93 16.84
C PRO A 131 -9.52 -16.90 16.77
N THR A 132 -10.23 -16.71 17.89
CA THR A 132 -11.42 -15.85 17.96
C THR A 132 -11.22 -14.63 18.86
N ASP A 133 -10.02 -14.47 19.41
CA ASP A 133 -9.61 -13.32 20.20
C ASP A 133 -8.36 -12.64 19.57
N PRO A 134 -8.24 -11.30 19.66
CA PRO A 134 -7.14 -10.58 19.04
C PRO A 134 -5.76 -10.96 19.58
N GLU A 135 -5.65 -11.30 20.87
CA GLU A 135 -4.37 -11.66 21.50
C GLU A 135 -3.79 -12.93 20.89
N THR A 136 -4.61 -13.97 20.71
CA THR A 136 -4.21 -15.20 20.04
C THR A 136 -3.84 -14.94 18.57
N VAL A 137 -4.64 -14.16 17.84
CA VAL A 137 -4.32 -13.78 16.45
C VAL A 137 -2.96 -13.07 16.35
N ARG A 138 -2.69 -12.14 17.26
CA ARG A 138 -1.46 -11.34 17.25
C ARG A 138 -0.23 -12.11 17.73
N ASN A 139 -0.37 -12.97 18.73
CA ASN A 139 0.81 -13.52 19.43
C ASN A 139 1.03 -15.02 19.20
N ARG A 140 0.03 -15.75 18.67
CA ARG A 140 0.09 -17.22 18.56
C ARG A 140 -0.30 -17.75 17.18
N THR A 141 -0.87 -16.91 16.32
CA THR A 141 -1.21 -17.27 14.94
C THR A 141 -0.06 -16.90 14.01
N SER A 142 0.28 -17.82 13.10
CA SER A 142 1.27 -17.58 12.03
C SER A 142 0.91 -16.33 11.23
N SER A 143 1.91 -15.56 10.80
CA SER A 143 1.74 -14.41 9.90
C SER A 143 1.00 -14.75 8.62
N SER A 144 1.17 -15.95 8.08
CA SER A 144 0.47 -16.42 6.88
C SER A 144 -1.02 -16.75 7.09
N VAL A 145 -1.52 -16.65 8.33
CA VAL A 145 -2.88 -17.05 8.73
C VAL A 145 -3.60 -15.87 9.42
N ARG A 146 -3.17 -14.64 9.15
CA ARG A 146 -3.75 -13.40 9.68
C ARG A 146 -3.53 -12.24 8.71
N GLY A 147 -3.91 -11.03 9.13
CA GLY A 147 -3.77 -9.84 8.31
C GLY A 147 -4.83 -9.75 7.20
N TYR A 148 -4.68 -8.75 6.33
CA TYR A 148 -5.63 -8.43 5.27
C TYR A 148 -5.83 -9.58 4.28
N GLY A 149 -4.77 -10.32 3.94
CA GLY A 149 -4.88 -11.48 3.05
C GLY A 149 -5.78 -12.57 3.64
N ALA A 150 -5.64 -12.90 4.93
CA ALA A 150 -6.53 -13.86 5.60
C ALA A 150 -7.96 -13.31 5.73
N ALA A 151 -8.12 -12.02 6.06
CA ALA A 151 -9.41 -11.38 6.11
C ALA A 151 -10.15 -11.42 4.76
N TRP A 152 -9.42 -11.16 3.67
CA TRP A 152 -9.94 -11.24 2.31
C TRP A 152 -10.34 -12.66 1.93
N HIS A 153 -9.47 -13.64 2.18
CA HIS A 153 -9.77 -15.05 1.93
C HIS A 153 -11.06 -15.50 2.66
N LEU A 154 -11.23 -15.12 3.94
CA LEU A 154 -12.45 -15.42 4.68
C LEU A 154 -13.71 -14.77 4.05
N LEU A 155 -13.54 -13.63 3.37
CA LEU A 155 -14.60 -12.89 2.70
C LEU A 155 -14.91 -13.40 1.28
N THR A 156 -14.13 -14.30 0.68
CA THR A 156 -14.45 -14.85 -0.66
C THR A 156 -15.63 -15.81 -0.64
N ALA A 157 -15.97 -16.36 0.53
CA ALA A 157 -17.18 -17.13 0.74
C ALA A 157 -18.47 -16.33 0.47
N ASP A 158 -19.57 -17.04 0.16
CA ASP A 158 -20.88 -16.44 -0.01
C ASP A 158 -21.48 -15.95 1.33
N ALA A 159 -22.52 -15.13 1.27
CA ALA A 159 -23.17 -14.62 2.48
C ALA A 159 -23.78 -15.73 3.36
N ALA A 160 -24.16 -16.88 2.79
CA ALA A 160 -24.75 -17.98 3.55
C ALA A 160 -23.71 -18.65 4.47
N ALA A 161 -22.43 -18.68 4.08
CA ALA A 161 -21.35 -19.19 4.90
C ALA A 161 -21.22 -18.45 6.24
N PHE A 162 -21.44 -17.13 6.26
CA PHE A 162 -21.39 -16.31 7.48
C PHE A 162 -22.56 -16.60 8.44
N ALA A 163 -23.72 -17.01 7.91
CA ALA A 163 -24.85 -17.48 8.73
C ALA A 163 -24.67 -18.93 9.21
N GLY A 164 -24.10 -19.79 8.35
CA GLY A 164 -23.95 -21.23 8.60
C GLY A 164 -22.72 -21.60 9.44
N GLN A 165 -21.73 -20.71 9.56
CA GLN A 165 -20.47 -20.97 10.24
C GLN A 165 -20.07 -19.78 11.15
N PRO A 166 -20.65 -19.66 12.36
CA PRO A 166 -20.40 -18.52 13.25
C PRO A 166 -18.92 -18.28 13.59
N GLN A 167 -18.09 -19.34 13.58
CA GLN A 167 -16.65 -19.18 13.81
C GLN A 167 -15.93 -18.37 12.73
N ARG A 168 -16.47 -18.29 11.49
CA ARG A 168 -15.94 -17.43 10.42
C ARG A 168 -16.01 -15.96 10.82
N CYS A 169 -17.15 -15.54 11.36
CA CYS A 169 -17.33 -14.18 11.87
C CYS A 169 -16.42 -13.86 13.05
N ALA A 170 -16.30 -14.78 14.01
CA ALA A 170 -15.44 -14.57 15.16
C ALA A 170 -13.97 -14.46 14.76
N TYR A 171 -13.51 -15.31 13.84
CA TYR A 171 -12.14 -15.26 13.33
C TYR A 171 -11.87 -13.98 12.54
N LEU A 172 -12.73 -13.65 11.58
CA LEU A 172 -12.59 -12.42 10.78
C LEU A 172 -12.59 -11.16 11.65
N SER A 173 -13.45 -11.11 12.68
CA SER A 173 -13.51 -10.00 13.62
C SER A 173 -12.23 -9.89 14.45
N ALA A 174 -11.67 -11.02 14.91
CA ALA A 174 -10.41 -11.03 15.65
C ALA A 174 -9.21 -10.58 14.78
N VAL A 175 -9.18 -10.99 13.50
CA VAL A 175 -8.18 -10.53 12.53
C VAL A 175 -8.28 -9.02 12.32
N LEU A 176 -9.48 -8.49 12.08
CA LEU A 176 -9.66 -7.04 11.87
C LEU A 176 -9.37 -6.21 13.12
N ALA A 177 -9.63 -6.74 14.32
CA ALA A 177 -9.24 -6.07 15.56
C ALA A 177 -7.72 -5.88 15.67
N VAL A 178 -6.94 -6.90 15.30
CA VAL A 178 -5.47 -6.78 15.25
C VAL A 178 -5.01 -5.78 14.20
N ILE A 179 -5.65 -5.78 13.02
CA ILE A 179 -5.35 -4.82 11.95
C ILE A 179 -5.64 -3.38 12.40
N VAL A 180 -6.78 -3.13 13.04
CA VAL A 180 -7.13 -1.81 13.59
C VAL A 180 -6.12 -1.36 14.65
N GLU A 181 -5.78 -2.25 15.58
CA GLU A 181 -4.79 -1.95 16.62
C GLU A 181 -3.42 -1.61 16.02
N GLU A 182 -2.99 -2.34 15.00
CA GLU A 182 -1.70 -2.09 14.34
C GLU A 182 -1.67 -0.83 13.50
N ALA A 183 -2.67 -0.60 12.65
CA ALA A 183 -2.74 0.60 11.85
C ALA A 183 -2.85 1.86 12.73
N GLY A 184 -3.65 1.79 13.80
CA GLY A 184 -3.74 2.86 14.80
C GLY A 184 -2.41 3.11 15.51
N ALA A 185 -1.71 2.06 15.94
CA ALA A 185 -0.41 2.22 16.58
C ALA A 185 0.63 2.85 15.63
N VAL A 186 0.68 2.42 14.35
CA VAL A 186 1.61 3.01 13.38
C VAL A 186 1.30 4.49 13.14
N ARG A 187 0.02 4.87 12.97
CA ARG A 187 -0.41 6.27 12.91
C ARG A 187 0.07 7.05 14.14
N ASP A 188 -0.23 6.56 15.33
CA ASP A 188 0.13 7.22 16.59
C ASP A 188 1.65 7.35 16.74
N GLY A 189 2.43 6.35 16.31
CA GLY A 189 3.89 6.41 16.29
C GLY A 189 4.44 7.52 15.40
N TRP A 190 3.76 7.84 14.30
CA TRP A 190 4.14 8.95 13.43
C TRP A 190 3.76 10.32 14.02
N THR A 191 2.62 10.44 14.71
CA THR A 191 2.06 11.74 15.13
C THR A 191 2.36 12.13 16.57
N ASP A 192 2.26 11.17 17.48
CA ASP A 192 2.25 11.35 18.93
C ASP A 192 3.42 10.63 19.62
N GLY A 193 3.96 9.59 18.99
CA GLY A 193 4.98 8.71 19.55
C GLY A 193 4.40 7.45 20.20
N LEU A 194 5.27 6.47 20.46
CA LEU A 194 4.89 5.18 21.06
C LEU A 194 5.91 4.76 22.10
N ASP A 195 5.45 4.05 23.13
CA ASP A 195 6.29 3.39 24.14
C ASP A 195 7.33 4.33 24.82
N GLY A 196 6.99 5.61 24.93
CA GLY A 196 7.84 6.64 25.52
C GLY A 196 8.83 7.30 24.55
N ALA A 197 8.88 6.86 23.29
CA ALA A 197 9.58 7.55 22.21
C ALA A 197 8.74 8.74 21.69
N PRO A 198 9.37 9.82 21.20
CA PRO A 198 8.68 10.93 20.56
C PRO A 198 8.07 10.51 19.21
N ALA A 199 7.25 11.38 18.63
CA ALA A 199 6.66 11.17 17.32
C ALA A 199 7.74 11.00 16.24
N PHE A 200 7.65 9.93 15.43
CA PHE A 200 8.69 9.60 14.45
C PHE A 200 8.84 10.68 13.36
N ARG A 201 7.79 11.47 13.08
CA ARG A 201 7.90 12.65 12.19
C ARG A 201 8.99 13.63 12.61
N GLU A 202 9.26 13.76 13.91
CA GLU A 202 10.34 14.63 14.42
C GLU A 202 11.70 14.03 14.04
N THR A 203 11.87 12.73 14.23
CA THR A 203 13.07 11.97 13.84
C THR A 203 13.33 12.06 12.34
N ALA A 204 12.31 11.81 11.53
CA ALA A 204 12.39 11.84 10.07
C ALA A 204 12.70 13.25 9.50
N THR A 205 12.36 14.32 10.23
CA THR A 205 12.58 15.70 9.79
C THR A 205 13.80 16.36 10.45
N GLY A 206 14.70 15.57 11.05
CA GLY A 206 15.97 16.05 11.58
C GLY A 206 15.91 16.64 12.99
N SER A 207 14.85 16.39 13.75
CA SER A 207 14.67 16.85 15.13
C SER A 207 14.88 15.71 16.14
N GLY A 208 15.52 16.01 17.28
CA GLY A 208 15.71 15.04 18.37
C GLY A 208 17.10 14.39 18.41
N SER A 209 17.34 13.52 19.39
CA SER A 209 18.62 12.82 19.59
C SER A 209 18.92 11.77 18.53
N ASP A 210 17.87 11.19 17.96
CA ASP A 210 17.94 10.09 17.00
C ASP A 210 17.58 10.55 15.58
N ALA A 211 17.66 11.87 15.35
CA ALA A 211 17.33 12.54 14.10
C ALA A 211 18.02 11.89 12.89
N LEU A 212 17.22 11.61 11.85
CA LEU A 212 17.71 11.22 10.53
C LEU A 212 18.10 12.45 9.73
N THR A 213 19.09 12.31 8.85
CA THR A 213 19.32 13.32 7.82
C THR A 213 18.28 13.19 6.71
N SER A 214 18.06 14.28 5.97
CA SER A 214 17.22 14.26 4.77
C SER A 214 17.69 13.23 3.74
N THR A 215 19.00 12.97 3.70
CA THR A 215 19.61 11.96 2.83
C THR A 215 19.27 10.54 3.31
N ASP A 216 19.32 10.26 4.61
CA ASP A 216 18.96 8.93 5.14
C ASP A 216 17.50 8.56 4.82
N VAL A 217 16.59 9.54 4.90
CA VAL A 217 15.18 9.34 4.55
C VAL A 217 15.01 9.05 3.06
N ILE A 218 15.64 9.85 2.20
CA ILE A 218 15.58 9.65 0.73
C ILE A 218 16.18 8.29 0.35
N ASP A 219 17.33 7.94 0.92
CA ASP A 219 17.99 6.65 0.69
C ASP A 219 17.08 5.48 1.11
N ALA A 220 16.46 5.57 2.29
CA ALA A 220 15.56 4.54 2.78
C ALA A 220 14.35 4.34 1.86
N VAL A 221 13.67 5.43 1.45
CA VAL A 221 12.49 5.36 0.56
C VAL A 221 12.86 4.78 -0.80
N VAL A 222 13.91 5.30 -1.44
CA VAL A 222 14.27 4.88 -2.79
C VAL A 222 14.73 3.42 -2.82
N ASN A 223 15.54 2.98 -1.86
CA ASN A 223 15.95 1.57 -1.78
C ASN A 223 14.74 0.65 -1.49
N MET A 224 13.82 1.06 -0.62
CA MET A 224 12.61 0.30 -0.31
C MET A 224 11.72 0.13 -1.56
N GLN A 225 11.57 1.19 -2.35
CA GLN A 225 10.83 1.17 -3.60
C GLN A 225 11.48 0.29 -4.67
N LEU A 226 12.80 0.37 -4.81
CA LEU A 226 13.55 -0.52 -5.72
C LEU A 226 13.39 -1.99 -5.36
N SER A 227 13.48 -2.32 -4.06
CA SER A 227 13.29 -3.69 -3.57
C SER A 227 11.87 -4.21 -3.86
N GLN A 228 10.85 -3.37 -3.71
CA GLN A 228 9.46 -3.74 -4.01
C GLN A 228 9.24 -3.99 -5.50
N LEU A 229 9.67 -3.06 -6.35
CA LEU A 229 9.54 -3.21 -7.81
C LEU A 229 10.30 -4.44 -8.30
N GLU A 230 11.50 -4.70 -7.76
CA GLU A 230 12.26 -5.90 -8.10
C GLU A 230 11.52 -7.19 -7.73
N THR A 231 10.93 -7.22 -6.53
CA THR A 231 10.17 -8.38 -6.05
C THR A 231 8.95 -8.63 -6.94
N SER A 232 8.15 -7.59 -7.21
CA SER A 232 6.96 -7.72 -8.05
C SER A 232 7.33 -8.09 -9.50
N ALA A 233 8.40 -7.52 -10.07
CA ALA A 233 8.89 -7.91 -11.40
C ALA A 233 9.28 -9.40 -11.44
N LYS A 234 10.09 -9.87 -10.48
CA LYS A 234 10.49 -11.29 -10.38
C LYS A 234 9.29 -12.23 -10.28
N LEU A 235 8.33 -11.92 -9.41
CA LEU A 235 7.13 -12.73 -9.24
C LEU A 235 6.30 -12.80 -10.52
N LEU A 236 6.08 -11.67 -11.18
CA LEU A 236 5.27 -11.60 -12.40
C LEU A 236 5.97 -12.23 -13.61
N THR A 237 7.29 -12.07 -13.74
CA THR A 237 8.08 -12.79 -14.75
C THR A 237 7.98 -14.30 -14.54
N ALA A 238 8.04 -14.78 -13.29
CA ALA A 238 7.89 -16.20 -13.00
C ALA A 238 6.51 -16.74 -13.43
N VAL A 239 5.43 -15.95 -13.31
CA VAL A 239 4.11 -16.31 -13.85
C VAL A 239 4.09 -16.29 -15.38
N ALA A 240 4.71 -15.28 -16.00
CA ALA A 240 4.75 -15.13 -17.45
C ALA A 240 5.53 -16.26 -18.15
N GLU A 241 6.58 -16.76 -17.51
CA GLU A 241 7.46 -17.82 -18.03
C GLU A 241 7.07 -19.23 -17.55
N ALA A 242 6.06 -19.34 -16.69
CA ALA A 242 5.61 -20.61 -16.15
C ALA A 242 5.10 -21.55 -17.26
N GLU A 243 5.62 -22.77 -17.30
CA GLU A 243 5.08 -23.82 -18.17
C GLU A 243 3.62 -24.13 -17.79
N PRO A 244 2.74 -24.43 -18.75
CA PRO A 244 1.34 -24.75 -18.46
C PRO A 244 1.20 -25.86 -17.42
N GLY A 245 0.57 -25.55 -16.29
CA GLY A 245 0.35 -26.49 -15.18
C GLY A 245 1.51 -26.60 -14.18
N SER A 246 2.56 -25.78 -14.31
CA SER A 246 3.56 -25.58 -13.25
C SER A 246 3.03 -24.66 -12.15
N THR A 247 3.51 -24.86 -10.92
CA THR A 247 3.19 -24.00 -9.78
C THR A 247 4.14 -22.81 -9.73
N HIS A 248 3.60 -21.61 -9.55
CA HIS A 248 4.36 -20.40 -9.28
C HIS A 248 3.89 -19.74 -7.96
N GLU A 249 4.76 -18.93 -7.35
CA GLU A 249 4.52 -18.32 -6.05
C GLU A 249 3.95 -16.90 -6.13
N LEU A 250 2.87 -16.68 -6.87
CA LEU A 250 2.20 -15.37 -6.86
C LEU A 250 1.25 -15.30 -5.64
N PRO A 251 1.44 -14.35 -4.71
CA PRO A 251 0.49 -14.18 -3.61
C PRO A 251 -0.90 -13.79 -4.10
N ALA A 252 -1.94 -14.30 -3.44
CA ALA A 252 -3.31 -13.85 -3.68
C ALA A 252 -3.42 -12.33 -3.48
N GLY A 253 -4.05 -11.65 -4.43
CA GLY A 253 -4.19 -10.19 -4.43
C GLY A 253 -2.93 -9.41 -4.82
N GLU A 254 -1.84 -10.04 -5.29
CA GLU A 254 -0.59 -9.32 -5.62
C GLU A 254 -0.81 -8.14 -6.58
N LEU A 255 -1.58 -8.31 -7.66
CA LEU A 255 -1.86 -7.22 -8.60
C LEU A 255 -2.65 -6.05 -7.98
N PHE A 256 -3.56 -6.36 -7.04
CA PHE A 256 -4.29 -5.34 -6.28
C PHE A 256 -3.32 -4.55 -5.37
N GLN A 257 -2.44 -5.26 -4.68
CA GLN A 257 -1.44 -4.66 -3.79
C GLN A 257 -0.45 -3.79 -4.58
N LEU A 258 0.03 -4.27 -5.73
CA LEU A 258 0.88 -3.50 -6.63
C LEU A 258 0.19 -2.22 -7.12
N SER A 259 -1.09 -2.30 -7.47
CA SER A 259 -1.87 -1.12 -7.86
C SER A 259 -1.96 -0.09 -6.74
N ALA A 260 -2.15 -0.53 -5.50
CA ALA A 260 -2.19 0.36 -4.34
C ALA A 260 -0.82 1.00 -4.05
N GLN A 261 0.26 0.22 -4.21
CA GLN A 261 1.62 0.73 -4.12
C GLN A 261 1.86 1.81 -5.18
N MET A 262 1.42 1.65 -6.43
CA MET A 262 1.59 2.71 -7.45
C MET A 262 1.05 4.08 -7.03
N GLY A 263 -0.05 4.11 -6.27
CA GLY A 263 -0.54 5.34 -5.64
C GLY A 263 0.44 5.95 -4.63
N GLY A 264 1.08 5.12 -3.80
CA GLY A 264 2.14 5.53 -2.88
C GLY A 264 3.43 5.99 -3.58
N PHE A 265 3.83 5.34 -4.68
CA PHE A 265 4.93 5.79 -5.54
C PHE A 265 4.60 7.16 -6.13
N SER A 266 3.40 7.35 -6.69
CA SER A 266 2.97 8.64 -7.22
C SER A 266 3.02 9.74 -6.16
N ALA A 267 2.45 9.50 -4.97
CA ALA A 267 2.47 10.48 -3.88
C ALA A 267 3.89 10.80 -3.41
N THR A 268 4.79 9.81 -3.40
CA THR A 268 6.21 10.02 -3.09
C THR A 268 6.86 10.97 -4.09
N TYR A 269 6.73 10.71 -5.39
CA TYR A 269 7.36 11.51 -6.43
C TYR A 269 6.65 12.85 -6.69
N ASP A 270 5.41 13.03 -6.24
CA ASP A 270 4.74 14.33 -6.18
C ASP A 270 5.36 15.29 -5.14
N ARG A 271 6.21 14.78 -4.22
CA ARG A 271 6.93 15.60 -3.24
C ARG A 271 8.43 15.54 -3.40
N LEU A 272 9.00 14.34 -3.48
CA LEU A 272 10.44 14.20 -3.72
C LEU A 272 10.83 14.59 -5.16
N GLY A 273 9.87 14.65 -6.09
CA GLY A 273 10.09 15.12 -7.46
C GLY A 273 10.50 16.58 -7.57
N ASP A 274 10.26 17.41 -6.54
CA ASP A 274 10.74 18.79 -6.49
C ASP A 274 12.29 18.89 -6.46
N LEU A 275 12.98 17.78 -6.13
CA LEU A 275 14.42 17.66 -6.19
C LEU A 275 14.95 17.15 -7.54
N LEU A 276 14.06 16.74 -8.46
CA LEU A 276 14.40 16.08 -9.72
C LEU A 276 14.26 17.02 -10.92
N ASP A 277 14.88 16.64 -12.05
CA ASP A 277 14.60 17.31 -13.32
C ASP A 277 13.12 17.11 -13.71
N PRO A 278 12.38 18.15 -14.13
CA PRO A 278 10.97 18.03 -14.48
C PRO A 278 10.67 17.00 -15.59
N ALA A 279 11.62 16.77 -16.51
CA ALA A 279 11.48 15.73 -17.52
C ALA A 279 11.54 14.33 -16.91
N LEU A 280 12.41 14.11 -15.91
CA LEU A 280 12.50 12.85 -15.17
C LEU A 280 11.22 12.59 -14.37
N VAL A 281 10.70 13.60 -13.65
CA VAL A 281 9.41 13.48 -12.93
C VAL A 281 8.29 13.05 -13.89
N LYS A 282 8.24 13.65 -15.09
CA LYS A 282 7.26 13.28 -16.11
C LYS A 282 7.43 11.86 -16.64
N THR A 283 8.67 11.37 -16.76
CA THR A 283 8.95 9.99 -17.16
C THR A 283 8.45 9.02 -16.11
N VAL A 284 8.83 9.21 -14.84
CA VAL A 284 8.38 8.38 -13.71
C VAL A 284 6.85 8.36 -13.62
N ALA A 285 6.20 9.52 -13.66
CA ALA A 285 4.73 9.61 -13.63
C ALA A 285 4.05 8.87 -14.79
N LYS A 286 4.65 8.90 -16.00
CA LYS A 286 4.14 8.17 -17.16
C LYS A 286 4.27 6.65 -16.99
N GLU A 287 5.37 6.18 -16.41
CA GLU A 287 5.61 4.76 -16.15
C GLU A 287 4.65 4.23 -15.08
N ILE A 288 4.46 4.97 -13.99
CA ILE A 288 3.44 4.68 -12.96
C ILE A 288 2.04 4.59 -13.61
N ALA A 289 1.64 5.61 -14.37
CA ALA A 289 0.34 5.62 -15.04
C ALA A 289 0.16 4.47 -16.06
N THR A 290 1.27 3.96 -16.62
CA THR A 290 1.24 2.78 -17.50
C THR A 290 0.91 1.53 -16.71
N ILE A 291 1.54 1.34 -15.54
CA ILE A 291 1.27 0.22 -14.63
C ILE A 291 -0.17 0.29 -14.12
N GLU A 292 -0.61 1.47 -13.63
CA GLU A 292 -1.99 1.66 -13.15
C GLU A 292 -3.04 1.32 -14.22
N ARG A 293 -2.79 1.68 -15.48
CA ARG A 293 -3.68 1.33 -16.59
C ARG A 293 -3.75 -0.18 -16.80
N LEU A 294 -2.62 -0.88 -16.75
CA LEU A 294 -2.58 -2.34 -16.87
C LEU A 294 -3.31 -3.02 -15.70
N LEU A 295 -3.23 -2.43 -14.50
CA LEU A 295 -3.83 -2.97 -13.28
C LEU A 295 -5.27 -2.50 -13.03
N SER A 296 -5.89 -1.73 -13.92
CA SER A 296 -7.15 -1.04 -13.64
C SER A 296 -8.28 -1.97 -13.19
N GLU A 297 -8.37 -3.19 -13.75
CA GLU A 297 -9.35 -4.18 -13.31
C GLU A 297 -9.00 -4.80 -11.96
N ALA A 298 -7.71 -5.14 -11.76
CA ALA A 298 -7.18 -5.70 -10.52
C ALA A 298 -7.22 -4.70 -9.35
N SER A 299 -7.25 -3.38 -9.63
CA SER A 299 -7.28 -2.32 -8.63
C SER A 299 -8.59 -2.26 -7.82
N MET A 300 -9.68 -2.85 -8.33
CA MET A 300 -11.00 -2.71 -7.73
C MET A 300 -11.17 -3.56 -6.47
N LEU A 301 -10.76 -4.83 -6.54
CA LEU A 301 -10.86 -5.81 -5.46
C LEU A 301 -9.71 -6.83 -5.59
N PRO A 302 -9.17 -7.34 -4.47
CA PRO A 302 -8.18 -8.40 -4.54
C PRO A 302 -8.73 -9.67 -5.20
N SER A 303 -7.91 -10.34 -6.02
CA SER A 303 -8.25 -11.59 -6.71
C SER A 303 -7.48 -12.77 -6.13
N GLU A 304 -8.13 -13.91 -5.97
CA GLU A 304 -7.47 -15.21 -5.69
C GLU A 304 -7.15 -15.97 -6.99
N VAL A 305 -7.54 -15.43 -8.14
CA VAL A 305 -7.23 -15.98 -9.46
C VAL A 305 -5.99 -15.29 -9.98
N ASP A 306 -5.00 -16.10 -10.37
CA ASP A 306 -3.77 -15.63 -10.99
C ASP A 306 -4.03 -14.96 -12.35
N PRO A 307 -3.22 -13.95 -12.73
CA PRO A 307 -3.30 -13.35 -14.04
C PRO A 307 -2.90 -14.35 -15.13
N THR A 308 -3.27 -14.04 -16.37
CA THR A 308 -2.73 -14.81 -17.50
C THR A 308 -1.24 -14.54 -17.65
N ALA A 309 -0.49 -15.49 -18.25
CA ALA A 309 0.93 -15.29 -18.52
C ALA A 309 1.22 -14.04 -19.37
N ALA A 310 0.31 -13.69 -20.28
CA ALA A 310 0.42 -12.47 -21.08
C ALA A 310 0.25 -11.21 -20.23
N ASP A 311 -0.80 -11.14 -19.41
CA ASP A 311 -1.05 -9.99 -18.53
C ASP A 311 0.10 -9.83 -17.51
N ALA A 312 0.56 -10.94 -16.93
CA ALA A 312 1.70 -10.94 -16.01
C ALA A 312 2.97 -10.41 -16.69
N GLY A 313 3.24 -10.82 -17.94
CA GLY A 313 4.37 -10.35 -18.72
C GLY A 313 4.30 -8.84 -19.02
N GLU A 314 3.14 -8.34 -19.45
CA GLU A 314 2.96 -6.90 -19.71
C GLU A 314 3.17 -6.05 -18.45
N VAL A 315 2.66 -6.50 -17.30
CA VAL A 315 2.87 -5.80 -16.02
C VAL A 315 4.34 -5.90 -15.58
N ALA A 316 4.97 -7.07 -15.70
CA ALA A 316 6.38 -7.26 -15.34
C ALA A 316 7.31 -6.33 -16.13
N GLU A 317 7.09 -6.21 -17.45
CA GLU A 317 7.86 -5.29 -18.31
C GLU A 317 7.68 -3.82 -17.89
N ALA A 318 6.45 -3.41 -17.57
CA ALA A 318 6.17 -2.05 -17.11
C ALA A 318 6.79 -1.74 -15.74
N VAL A 319 6.74 -2.70 -14.81
CA VAL A 319 7.36 -2.60 -13.48
C VAL A 319 8.88 -2.52 -13.59
N GLU A 320 9.51 -3.35 -14.44
CA GLU A 320 10.96 -3.32 -14.64
C GLU A 320 11.42 -2.02 -15.33
N ALA A 321 10.62 -1.46 -16.23
CA ALA A 321 10.90 -0.16 -16.82
C ALA A 321 10.95 0.94 -15.73
N LEU A 322 9.93 1.02 -14.87
CA LEU A 322 9.91 1.96 -13.74
C LEU A 322 11.09 1.73 -12.79
N ARG A 323 11.38 0.47 -12.44
CA ARG A 323 12.52 0.10 -11.59
C ARG A 323 13.83 0.59 -12.20
N SER A 324 14.06 0.35 -13.49
CA SER A 324 15.26 0.77 -14.20
C SER A 324 15.42 2.30 -14.20
N THR A 325 14.35 3.04 -14.48
CA THR A 325 14.36 4.51 -14.42
C THR A 325 14.72 5.02 -13.03
N ILE A 326 14.13 4.45 -11.98
CA ILE A 326 14.47 4.81 -10.60
C ILE A 326 15.93 4.46 -10.28
N ALA A 327 16.36 3.24 -10.60
CA ALA A 327 17.69 2.72 -10.27
C ALA A 327 18.84 3.47 -10.94
N THR A 328 18.58 4.09 -12.10
CA THR A 328 19.62 4.74 -12.91
C THR A 328 19.53 6.26 -12.86
N GLU A 329 18.34 6.83 -13.07
CA GLU A 329 18.16 8.27 -13.22
C GLU A 329 17.82 8.93 -11.88
N VAL A 330 16.84 8.40 -11.13
CA VAL A 330 16.44 8.97 -9.83
C VAL A 330 17.57 8.82 -8.81
N VAL A 331 18.17 7.64 -8.72
CA VAL A 331 19.31 7.37 -7.82
C VAL A 331 20.48 8.31 -8.12
N SER A 332 20.81 8.52 -9.40
CA SER A 332 21.87 9.45 -9.77
C SER A 332 21.49 10.91 -9.48
N ALA A 333 20.24 11.31 -9.68
CA ALA A 333 19.79 12.68 -9.46
C ALA A 333 19.73 13.04 -7.96
N LEU A 334 19.32 12.09 -7.12
CA LEU A 334 19.22 12.24 -5.68
C LEU A 334 20.49 11.83 -4.92
N ASP A 335 21.56 11.41 -5.63
CA ASP A 335 22.79 10.90 -5.01
C ASP A 335 22.51 9.83 -3.96
N VAL A 336 21.62 8.88 -4.31
CA VAL A 336 21.15 7.84 -3.38
C VAL A 336 22.23 6.79 -3.18
N THR A 337 22.49 6.45 -1.92
CA THR A 337 23.34 5.29 -1.62
C THR A 337 22.52 4.02 -1.81
N ILE A 338 22.81 3.25 -2.85
CA ILE A 338 22.18 1.94 -3.05
C ILE A 338 22.67 0.98 -1.97
N SER A 339 21.75 0.50 -1.15
CA SER A 339 22.00 -0.63 -0.26
C SER A 339 21.78 -1.92 -1.03
N PHE A 340 22.81 -2.75 -1.15
CA PHE A 340 22.61 -4.14 -1.55
C PHE A 340 21.89 -4.85 -0.40
N SER A 341 20.59 -5.05 -0.54
CA SER A 341 19.85 -5.94 0.35
C SER A 341 20.48 -7.33 0.25
N GLU A 342 21.10 -7.81 1.33
CA GLU A 342 21.64 -9.17 1.45
C GLU A 342 20.55 -10.26 1.46
N ASN A 343 19.30 -9.92 1.11
CA ASN A 343 18.17 -10.85 1.15
C ASN A 343 18.06 -11.75 -0.10
N ASP A 344 19.12 -11.85 -0.90
CA ASP A 344 19.30 -12.87 -1.96
C ASP A 344 19.61 -14.28 -1.39
N GLY A 345 19.57 -14.46 -0.06
CA GLY A 345 19.81 -15.74 0.60
C GLY A 345 18.62 -16.22 1.40
N ASP A 346 17.88 -17.19 0.85
CA ASP A 346 17.05 -18.21 1.52
C ASP A 346 16.42 -17.89 2.89
N SER A 347 15.08 -17.90 2.93
CA SER A 347 14.28 -18.46 4.05
C SER A 347 12.86 -18.81 3.59
#